data_AF-A0A165GYA3-F1
#
_entry.id   AF-A0A165GYA3-F1
#
_cell.length_a   1.000
_cell.length_b   1.000
_cell.length_c   1.000
_cell.angle_alpha   90.00
_cell.angle_beta   90.00
_cell.angle_gamma   90.00
#
_symmetry.space_group_name_H-M   'P 1'
#
loop_
_entity.id
_entity.type
_entity.pdbx_description
1 polymer ?
#
loop_
_entity_poly.entity_id
_entity_poly.type
_entity_poly.pdbx_seq_one_letter_code
_entity_poly.pdbx_strand_id
1 'polypeptide(L)'
;MVLKRASLKRSLPYDEDEDELLRSHATTPPPSQSLAVEDAAQMPSQPSGSSHLQPRRSAANPEHPVEQIVTKVSNSSFYVASNRLFEYVEWRKYGDYDILVVKGAPEPEGREAEVEWIGEIDPTTTRYYLTACGKWNGRFDKEFSAAKARAHIIEPTNPQWKELGVNWDNVLHGFRSIINSKMTKDATCNRTNSIIDEQWDPTSVKVRHAIFERVKPDEVVIHSSDDPFSMTNWRCEYGIAQQELQKIIRAKQFKECTLPAYKMDEELILPNEYEAQLRGAVVHVKACISHRHVQKTDNYYADIRMLRVLKAPATVPHSPESKRLEEAKRRARDKHLRTK
;
A
#
# COMPACT_ATOMS: atom_id res chain seq x y z
N MET A 1 51.32 -31.63 -18.73
CA MET A 1 50.48 -32.47 -17.84
C MET A 1 49.91 -31.58 -16.76
N VAL A 2 48.65 -31.18 -16.91
CA VAL A 2 47.94 -30.24 -16.01
C VAL A 2 46.90 -31.02 -15.23
N LEU A 3 47.08 -31.15 -13.92
CA LEU A 3 46.11 -31.76 -13.01
C LEU A 3 45.00 -30.76 -12.68
N LYS A 4 43.80 -31.00 -13.22
CA LYS A 4 42.56 -30.33 -12.84
C LYS A 4 42.10 -30.87 -11.47
N ARG A 5 41.99 -30.00 -10.47
CA ARG A 5 41.21 -30.25 -9.25
C ARG A 5 39.76 -29.85 -9.49
N ALA A 6 38.88 -30.84 -9.49
CA ALA A 6 37.44 -30.63 -9.31
C ALA A 6 37.17 -30.41 -7.82
N SER A 7 36.52 -29.30 -7.47
CA SER A 7 36.02 -29.04 -6.11
C SER A 7 34.49 -29.10 -6.15
N LEU A 8 33.95 -30.11 -5.48
CA LEU A 8 32.51 -30.30 -5.25
C LEU A 8 31.96 -29.12 -4.45
N LYS A 9 30.98 -28.42 -5.02
CA LYS A 9 30.08 -27.56 -4.24
C LYS A 9 29.05 -28.45 -3.55
N ARG A 10 29.11 -28.51 -2.22
CA ARG A 10 28.00 -29.00 -1.38
C ARG A 10 26.84 -28.03 -1.54
N SER A 11 25.74 -28.52 -2.13
CA SER A 11 24.43 -27.89 -2.00
C SER A 11 23.96 -28.07 -0.55
N LEU A 12 23.72 -26.96 0.14
CA LEU A 12 22.97 -26.99 1.38
C LEU A 12 21.48 -27.25 1.03
N PRO A 13 20.75 -28.04 1.81
CA PRO A 13 19.31 -28.16 1.67
C PRO A 13 18.69 -26.80 2.04
N TYR A 14 17.85 -26.28 1.16
CA TYR A 14 16.98 -25.15 1.46
C TYR A 14 15.66 -25.77 1.91
N ASP A 15 15.27 -25.49 3.15
CA ASP A 15 14.07 -26.05 3.78
C ASP A 15 12.83 -25.60 3.00
N GLU A 16 12.03 -26.59 2.56
CA GLU A 16 10.78 -26.45 1.80
C GLU A 16 9.58 -26.04 2.68
N ASP A 17 9.81 -25.57 3.91
CA ASP A 17 8.76 -25.25 4.89
C ASP A 17 8.19 -23.82 4.75
N GLU A 18 8.49 -23.08 3.67
CA GLU A 18 7.98 -21.71 3.46
C GLU A 18 6.48 -21.64 3.09
N ASP A 19 5.80 -22.76 2.82
CA ASP A 19 4.45 -22.76 2.22
C ASP A 19 3.30 -23.28 3.11
N GLU A 20 3.56 -23.65 4.37
CA GLU A 20 2.52 -24.19 5.28
C GLU A 20 2.00 -23.19 6.33
N LEU A 21 2.66 -22.05 6.56
CA LEU A 21 2.40 -21.19 7.73
C LEU A 21 1.71 -19.84 7.45
N LEU A 22 1.34 -19.54 6.20
CA LEU A 22 0.37 -18.45 5.88
C LEU A 22 -1.09 -18.95 5.89
N ARG A 23 -1.34 -20.15 6.42
CA ARG A 23 -2.68 -20.73 6.60
C ARG A 23 -3.30 -20.16 7.89
N SER A 24 -4.56 -19.74 7.79
CA SER A 24 -5.44 -19.16 8.83
C SER A 24 -5.26 -17.66 9.05
N HIS A 25 -6.20 -16.87 8.52
CA HIS A 25 -6.89 -15.71 9.12
C HIS A 25 -7.56 -14.94 7.97
N ALA A 26 -8.75 -15.39 7.59
CA ALA A 26 -9.65 -14.64 6.72
C ALA A 26 -10.96 -14.45 7.49
N THR A 27 -11.24 -13.20 7.84
CA THR A 27 -12.40 -12.76 8.62
C THR A 27 -13.70 -13.07 7.85
N THR A 28 -14.68 -13.66 8.53
CA THR A 28 -16.05 -13.83 8.02
C THR A 28 -16.77 -12.46 7.99
N PRO A 29 -17.55 -12.13 6.95
CA PRO A 29 -18.39 -10.92 6.96
C PRO A 29 -19.59 -11.11 7.92
N PRO A 30 -20.03 -10.05 8.63
CA PRO A 30 -21.19 -10.12 9.50
C PRO A 30 -22.50 -10.25 8.70
N PRO A 31 -23.56 -10.83 9.30
CA PRO A 31 -24.85 -11.00 8.63
C PRO A 31 -25.54 -9.66 8.38
N SER A 32 -26.01 -9.46 7.16
CA SER A 32 -26.84 -8.33 6.74
C SER A 32 -28.18 -8.35 7.49
N GLN A 33 -28.39 -7.36 8.37
CA GLN A 33 -29.69 -7.11 8.97
C GLN A 33 -30.52 -6.22 8.04
N SER A 34 -31.63 -6.76 7.54
CA SER A 34 -32.66 -6.00 6.83
C SER A 34 -33.42 -5.11 7.81
N LEU A 35 -33.32 -3.80 7.66
CA LEU A 35 -34.16 -2.83 8.38
C LEU A 35 -35.49 -2.69 7.66
N ALA A 36 -36.56 -2.90 8.42
CA ALA A 36 -37.95 -2.70 8.03
C ALA A 36 -38.24 -1.20 7.83
N VAL A 37 -39.07 -0.93 6.83
CA VAL A 37 -39.66 0.36 6.51
C VAL A 37 -40.84 0.58 7.47
N GLU A 38 -40.81 1.66 8.24
CA GLU A 38 -41.97 2.14 9.01
C GLU A 38 -42.42 3.53 8.56
N ASP A 39 -43.72 3.69 8.71
CA ASP A 39 -44.63 4.54 7.98
C ASP A 39 -44.59 6.03 8.34
N ALA A 40 -45.13 6.80 7.39
CA ALA A 40 -45.36 8.23 7.44
C ALA A 40 -46.37 8.64 8.53
N ALA A 41 -46.06 9.74 9.22
CA ALA A 41 -47.04 10.54 9.95
C ALA A 41 -46.94 12.02 9.55
N GLN A 42 -48.00 12.49 8.90
CA GLN A 42 -48.31 13.88 8.60
C GLN A 42 -48.64 14.67 9.87
N MET A 43 -48.10 15.87 10.00
CA MET A 43 -48.53 16.90 10.95
C MET A 43 -48.36 18.32 10.35
N PRO A 44 -49.07 19.33 10.88
CA PRO A 44 -49.74 20.35 10.09
C PRO A 44 -49.00 21.69 9.95
N SER A 45 -49.44 22.42 8.93
CA SER A 45 -49.16 23.81 8.57
C SER A 45 -49.41 24.82 9.71
N GLN A 46 -48.44 25.72 9.94
CA GLN A 46 -48.54 26.90 10.80
C GLN A 46 -47.53 28.00 10.37
N PRO A 47 -47.70 29.27 10.78
CA PRO A 47 -47.85 30.38 9.85
C PRO A 47 -46.66 31.33 9.72
N SER A 48 -46.73 32.09 8.63
CA SER A 48 -45.90 33.22 8.21
C SER A 48 -45.70 34.26 9.31
N GLY A 49 -44.44 34.51 9.70
CA GLY A 49 -44.11 35.54 10.68
C GLY A 49 -42.68 36.05 10.58
N SER A 50 -42.56 37.36 10.33
CA SER A 50 -41.44 38.27 10.61
C SER A 50 -40.06 37.99 10.02
N SER A 51 -39.74 38.81 8.99
CA SER A 51 -38.42 39.12 8.48
C SER A 51 -37.54 39.82 9.53
N HIS A 52 -36.96 39.03 10.43
CA HIS A 52 -35.86 39.46 11.27
C HIS A 52 -34.56 39.33 10.47
N LEU A 53 -33.91 40.46 10.18
CA LEU A 53 -32.60 40.53 9.50
C LEU A 53 -31.54 39.84 10.38
N GLN A 54 -31.38 38.52 10.20
CA GLN A 54 -30.27 37.80 10.79
C GLN A 54 -28.96 38.31 10.17
N PRO A 55 -27.93 38.59 10.97
CA PRO A 55 -26.60 38.88 10.45
C PRO A 55 -26.18 37.74 9.54
N ARG A 56 -25.79 38.08 8.30
CA ARG A 56 -25.24 37.16 7.30
C ARG A 56 -24.11 36.37 7.97
N ARG A 57 -24.42 35.18 8.47
CA ARG A 57 -23.41 34.16 8.77
C ARG A 57 -22.73 33.91 7.44
N SER A 58 -21.47 34.36 7.32
CA SER A 58 -20.60 34.00 6.21
C SER A 58 -20.68 32.47 6.10
N ALA A 59 -21.33 31.99 5.04
CA ALA A 59 -21.43 30.56 4.79
C ALA A 59 -20.00 30.03 4.78
N ALA A 60 -19.68 29.13 5.72
CA ALA A 60 -18.39 28.48 5.75
C ALA A 60 -18.16 27.90 4.35
N ASN A 61 -17.06 28.29 3.71
CA ASN A 61 -16.69 27.69 2.43
C ASN A 61 -16.69 26.17 2.64
N PRO A 62 -17.34 25.38 1.78
CA PRO A 62 -17.28 23.94 1.89
C PRO A 62 -15.80 23.55 1.86
N GLU A 63 -15.31 23.02 2.98
CA GLU A 63 -13.91 22.60 3.13
C GLU A 63 -13.56 21.67 1.98
N HIS A 64 -12.38 21.88 1.38
CA HIS A 64 -11.97 21.11 0.22
C HIS A 64 -11.88 19.62 0.61
N PRO A 65 -12.44 18.66 -0.15
CA PRO A 65 -12.49 17.24 0.26
C PRO A 65 -11.14 16.64 0.69
N VAL A 66 -10.04 17.11 0.09
CA VAL A 66 -8.68 16.72 0.48
C VAL A 66 -8.30 17.19 1.89
N GLU A 67 -8.67 18.41 2.28
CA GLU A 67 -8.39 18.95 3.63
C GLU A 67 -9.08 18.11 4.71
N GLN A 68 -10.31 17.68 4.45
CA GLN A 68 -11.06 16.81 5.35
C GLN A 68 -10.37 15.46 5.52
N ILE A 69 -9.85 14.86 4.44
CA ILE A 69 -9.09 13.60 4.51
C ILE A 69 -7.78 13.80 5.27
N VAL A 70 -7.01 14.85 4.97
CA VAL A 70 -5.75 15.13 5.68
C VAL A 70 -5.99 15.33 7.17
N THR A 71 -7.03 16.07 7.53
CA THR A 71 -7.45 16.27 8.93
C THR A 71 -7.86 14.95 9.59
N LYS A 72 -8.67 14.14 8.90
CA LYS A 72 -9.10 12.82 9.39
C LYS A 72 -7.92 11.89 9.63
N VAL A 73 -6.99 11.79 8.68
CA VAL A 73 -5.80 10.95 8.80
C VAL A 73 -4.93 11.46 9.95
N SER A 74 -4.69 12.77 10.04
CA SER A 74 -3.82 13.35 11.07
C SER A 74 -4.38 13.17 12.50
N ASN A 75 -5.70 13.12 12.64
CA ASN A 75 -6.40 12.89 13.91
C ASN A 75 -6.60 11.40 14.24
N SER A 76 -6.19 10.49 13.35
CA SER A 76 -6.35 9.06 13.57
C SER A 76 -5.41 8.53 14.65
N SER A 77 -5.92 7.62 15.49
CA SER A 77 -5.12 6.84 16.44
C SER A 77 -4.07 5.96 15.76
N PHE A 78 -4.22 5.69 14.47
CA PHE A 78 -3.32 4.84 13.67
C PHE A 78 -2.44 5.64 12.71
N TYR A 79 -2.43 6.97 12.82
CA TYR A 79 -1.53 7.81 12.02
C TYR A 79 -0.08 7.55 12.40
N VAL A 80 0.76 7.15 11.43
CA VAL A 80 2.15 6.75 11.70
C VAL A 80 2.97 7.87 12.34
N ALA A 81 2.71 9.11 11.96
CA ALA A 81 3.42 10.28 12.49
C ALA A 81 2.94 10.72 13.88
N SER A 82 1.96 10.03 14.48
CA SER A 82 1.47 10.32 15.82
C SER A 82 2.38 9.73 16.88
N ASN A 83 2.80 10.56 17.84
CA ASN A 83 3.54 10.11 19.03
C ASN A 83 2.72 9.17 19.93
N ARG A 84 1.40 9.10 19.71
CA ARG A 84 0.47 8.28 20.48
C ARG A 84 0.19 6.93 19.83
N LEU A 85 0.77 6.62 18.67
CA LEU A 85 0.50 5.36 17.95
C LEU A 85 0.64 4.14 18.88
N PHE A 86 1.73 4.07 19.64
CA PHE A 86 2.02 2.97 20.58
C PHE A 86 1.10 2.91 21.81
N GLU A 87 0.21 3.88 22.02
CA GLU A 87 -0.89 3.75 23.00
C GLU A 87 -1.94 2.76 22.48
N TYR A 88 -2.09 2.63 21.16
CA TYR A 88 -3.16 1.86 20.50
C TYR A 88 -2.69 0.57 19.83
N VAL A 89 -1.38 0.37 19.66
CA VAL A 89 -0.83 -0.81 18.96
C VAL A 89 0.20 -1.57 19.78
N GLU A 90 0.27 -2.88 19.57
CA GLU A 90 1.27 -3.77 20.15
C GLU A 90 1.74 -4.83 19.15
N TRP A 91 2.92 -5.39 19.37
CA TRP A 91 3.40 -6.53 18.58
C TRP A 91 2.87 -7.84 19.15
N ARG A 92 2.30 -8.68 18.30
CA ARG A 92 1.85 -10.02 18.65
C ARG A 92 2.47 -11.05 17.72
N LYS A 93 2.87 -12.18 18.29
CA LYS A 93 3.54 -13.27 17.56
C LYS A 93 2.50 -14.17 16.88
N TYR A 94 2.70 -14.44 15.60
CA TYR A 94 1.90 -15.35 14.77
C TYR A 94 2.85 -16.32 14.08
N GLY A 95 2.97 -17.54 14.64
CA GLY A 95 3.91 -18.53 14.13
C GLY A 95 5.37 -18.06 14.24
N ASP A 96 6.02 -17.87 13.09
CA ASP A 96 7.42 -17.47 12.94
C ASP A 96 7.63 -15.97 12.66
N TYR A 97 6.56 -15.19 12.66
CA TYR A 97 6.60 -13.74 12.49
C TYR A 97 5.82 -13.02 13.59
N ASP A 98 5.97 -11.71 13.67
CA ASP A 98 5.18 -10.82 14.49
C ASP A 98 4.40 -9.86 13.60
N ILE A 99 3.21 -9.45 14.03
CA ILE A 99 2.45 -8.38 13.37
C ILE A 99 2.05 -7.33 14.40
N LEU A 100 1.91 -6.11 13.91
CA LEU A 100 1.39 -5.00 14.69
C LEU A 100 -0.14 -5.12 14.75
N VAL A 101 -0.70 -5.24 15.95
CA VAL A 101 -2.14 -5.41 16.20
C VAL A 101 -2.69 -4.26 17.05
N VAL A 102 -4.00 -4.06 17.02
CA VAL A 102 -4.72 -3.13 17.90
C VAL A 102 -4.73 -3.67 19.33
N LYS A 103 -4.27 -2.87 20.30
CA LYS A 103 -4.30 -3.24 21.72
C LYS A 103 -5.72 -3.50 22.20
N GLY A 104 -5.87 -4.55 23.01
CA GLY A 104 -7.16 -4.94 23.58
C GLY A 104 -8.14 -5.56 22.57
N ALA A 105 -7.73 -5.77 21.31
CA ALA A 105 -8.52 -6.57 20.38
C ALA A 105 -8.64 -8.02 20.89
N PRO A 106 -9.84 -8.63 20.80
CA PRO A 106 -10.08 -9.97 21.33
C PRO A 106 -9.18 -11.02 20.68
N GLU A 107 -8.73 -11.97 21.50
CA GLU A 107 -8.04 -13.19 21.07
C GLU A 107 -9.04 -14.22 20.52
N PRO A 108 -8.61 -15.18 19.67
CA PRO A 108 -7.22 -15.49 19.28
C PRO A 108 -6.71 -14.75 18.04
N GLU A 109 -7.57 -14.05 17.32
CA GLU A 109 -7.22 -13.53 15.99
C GLU A 109 -6.55 -12.16 16.07
N GLY A 110 -6.78 -11.42 17.16
CA GLY A 110 -6.44 -10.00 17.21
C GLY A 110 -7.10 -9.22 16.06
N ARG A 111 -6.86 -7.92 16.01
CA ARG A 111 -7.16 -7.13 14.82
C ARG A 111 -5.86 -6.50 14.38
N GLU A 112 -5.41 -6.82 13.17
CA GLU A 112 -4.23 -6.16 12.59
C GLU A 112 -4.41 -4.64 12.64
N ALA A 113 -3.35 -3.93 13.03
CA ALA A 113 -3.35 -2.49 13.02
C ALA A 113 -3.08 -2.00 11.59
N GLU A 114 -4.09 -1.38 10.99
CA GLU A 114 -3.93 -0.66 9.72
C GLU A 114 -3.36 0.73 9.99
N VAL A 115 -2.03 0.83 10.06
CA VAL A 115 -1.38 2.12 10.20
C VAL A 115 -1.54 2.93 8.91
N GLU A 116 -1.67 4.25 9.06
CA GLU A 116 -1.99 5.10 7.93
C GLU A 116 -1.14 6.36 7.85
N TRP A 117 -0.93 6.84 6.63
CA TRP A 117 -0.18 8.06 6.34
C TRP A 117 -0.53 8.59 4.94
N ILE A 118 -0.06 9.80 4.64
CA ILE A 118 -0.17 10.42 3.31
C ILE A 118 1.24 10.57 2.74
N GLY A 119 1.41 10.23 1.46
CA GLY A 119 2.66 10.40 0.74
C GLY A 119 2.47 10.29 -0.76
N GLU A 120 3.53 10.53 -1.53
CA GLU A 120 3.52 10.40 -2.99
C GLU A 120 4.16 9.08 -3.40
N ILE A 121 3.52 8.32 -4.29
CA ILE A 121 4.14 7.15 -4.88
C ILE A 121 5.27 7.62 -5.80
N ASP A 122 6.49 7.13 -5.57
CA ASP A 122 7.67 7.53 -6.34
C ASP A 122 7.43 7.35 -7.86
N PRO A 123 7.57 8.43 -8.67
CA PRO A 123 7.29 8.36 -10.10
C PRO A 123 8.38 7.64 -10.91
N THR A 124 9.52 7.28 -10.31
CA THR A 124 10.63 6.62 -11.00
C THR A 124 10.32 5.15 -11.31
N THR A 125 10.63 4.71 -12.55
CA THR A 125 10.36 3.33 -13.01
C THR A 125 11.04 2.26 -12.18
N THR A 126 12.16 2.59 -11.52
CA THR A 126 12.95 1.65 -10.71
C THR A 126 12.40 1.44 -9.30
N ARG A 127 11.38 2.21 -8.90
CA ARG A 127 10.78 2.16 -7.56
C ARG A 127 9.27 1.95 -7.58
N TYR A 128 8.69 1.76 -8.76
CA TYR A 128 7.28 1.48 -8.98
C TYR A 128 7.08 0.11 -9.64
N TYR A 129 6.48 -0.82 -8.89
CA TYR A 129 6.17 -2.18 -9.31
C TYR A 129 4.77 -2.62 -8.83
N LEU A 130 3.81 -1.68 -8.76
CA LEU A 130 2.40 -2.01 -8.47
C LEU A 130 1.71 -2.52 -9.73
N THR A 131 2.23 -3.63 -10.27
CA THR A 131 1.73 -4.29 -11.48
C THR A 131 1.35 -5.74 -11.16
N ALA A 132 0.53 -6.34 -12.02
CA ALA A 132 0.05 -7.71 -11.86
C ALA A 132 1.16 -8.79 -11.81
N CYS A 133 2.39 -8.46 -12.19
CA CYS A 133 3.53 -9.38 -12.07
C CYS A 133 4.58 -8.93 -11.03
N GLY A 134 4.43 -7.75 -10.41
CA GLY A 134 5.40 -7.23 -9.44
C GLY A 134 6.85 -7.19 -9.97
N LYS A 135 7.03 -7.01 -11.29
CA LYS A 135 8.30 -7.12 -12.02
C LYS A 135 8.98 -8.50 -11.98
N TRP A 136 8.24 -9.57 -11.68
CA TRP A 136 8.76 -10.93 -11.82
C TRP A 136 9.10 -11.20 -13.30
N ASN A 137 10.32 -11.67 -13.55
CA ASN A 137 10.86 -11.90 -14.89
C ASN A 137 11.59 -13.25 -15.03
N GLY A 138 11.37 -14.18 -14.09
CA GLY A 138 11.97 -15.51 -14.08
C GLY A 138 13.48 -15.57 -13.80
N ARG A 139 14.14 -14.44 -13.51
CA ARG A 139 15.60 -14.43 -13.23
C ARG A 139 15.97 -14.86 -11.82
N PHE A 140 15.00 -14.87 -10.90
CA PHE A 140 15.22 -15.27 -9.52
C PHE A 140 14.58 -16.64 -9.29
N ASP A 141 15.17 -17.46 -8.43
CA ASP A 141 14.73 -18.83 -8.10
C ASP A 141 13.40 -18.88 -7.32
N LYS A 142 12.58 -17.83 -7.42
CA LYS A 142 11.28 -17.75 -6.76
C LYS A 142 10.18 -18.00 -7.77
N GLU A 143 9.22 -18.82 -7.38
CA GLU A 143 8.01 -19.03 -8.13
C GLU A 143 7.25 -17.73 -8.37
N PHE A 144 6.49 -17.70 -9.47
CA PHE A 144 5.68 -16.54 -9.82
C PHE A 144 4.56 -16.27 -8.80
N SER A 145 4.03 -17.32 -8.16
CA SER A 145 3.05 -17.26 -7.06
C SER A 145 3.52 -16.41 -5.86
N ALA A 146 4.84 -16.36 -5.63
CA ALA A 146 5.44 -15.57 -4.55
C ALA A 146 5.70 -14.10 -4.95
N ALA A 147 5.35 -13.69 -6.17
CA ALA A 147 5.51 -12.31 -6.64
C ALA A 147 4.71 -11.35 -5.75
N LYS A 148 5.33 -10.18 -5.48
CA LYS A 148 4.72 -9.10 -4.70
C LYS A 148 4.79 -7.81 -5.50
N ALA A 149 3.68 -7.11 -5.59
CA ALA A 149 3.65 -5.73 -6.05
C ALA A 149 4.38 -4.85 -5.02
N ARG A 150 5.15 -3.86 -5.48
CA ARG A 150 5.96 -3.01 -4.58
C ARG A 150 5.97 -1.56 -5.04
N ALA A 151 6.05 -0.63 -4.11
CA ALA A 151 6.32 0.77 -4.40
C ALA A 151 7.15 1.41 -3.29
N HIS A 152 7.75 2.56 -3.60
CA HIS A 152 8.27 3.48 -2.61
C HIS A 152 7.31 4.66 -2.49
N ILE A 153 7.00 5.04 -1.26
CA ILE A 153 6.25 6.25 -0.92
C ILE A 153 7.26 7.29 -0.43
N ILE A 154 7.21 8.49 -0.99
CA ILE A 154 8.12 9.60 -0.72
C ILE A 154 7.34 10.83 -0.24
N GLU A 155 8.07 11.87 0.18
CA GLU A 155 7.48 13.16 0.49
C GLU A 155 6.71 13.70 -0.73
N PRO A 156 5.47 14.18 -0.56
CA PRO A 156 4.75 14.84 -1.63
C PRO A 156 5.52 16.04 -2.21
N THR A 157 5.72 16.02 -3.52
CA THR A 157 6.54 17.02 -4.23
C THR A 157 5.91 18.41 -4.29
N ASN A 158 4.59 18.51 -4.14
CA ASN A 158 3.88 19.79 -4.14
C ASN A 158 3.86 20.40 -2.72
N PRO A 159 4.41 21.61 -2.51
CA PRO A 159 4.48 22.26 -1.20
C PRO A 159 3.15 22.45 -0.48
N GLN A 160 2.02 22.50 -1.21
CA GLN A 160 0.69 22.64 -0.62
C GLN A 160 0.39 21.54 0.41
N TRP A 161 0.96 20.34 0.25
CA TRP A 161 0.74 19.24 1.19
C TRP A 161 1.34 19.51 2.56
N LYS A 162 2.46 20.24 2.61
CA LYS A 162 3.07 20.69 3.85
C LYS A 162 2.20 21.74 4.53
N GLU A 163 1.59 22.65 3.77
CA GLU A 163 0.65 23.65 4.27
C GLU A 163 -0.62 23.00 4.82
N LEU A 164 -1.06 21.88 4.24
CA LEU A 164 -2.16 21.05 4.73
C LEU A 164 -1.81 20.24 5.98
N GLY A 165 -0.57 20.28 6.47
CA GLY A 165 -0.13 19.61 7.70
C GLY A 165 0.49 18.22 7.49
N VAL A 166 0.73 17.79 6.24
CA VAL A 166 1.51 16.57 5.98
C VAL A 166 2.98 16.82 6.35
N ASN A 167 3.44 16.21 7.44
CA ASN A 167 4.82 16.30 7.89
C ASN A 167 5.55 14.98 7.65
N TRP A 168 6.31 14.91 6.56
CA TRP A 168 7.00 13.69 6.14
C TRP A 168 8.10 13.23 7.10
N ASP A 169 8.83 14.16 7.72
CA ASP A 169 9.86 13.82 8.71
C ASP A 169 9.25 13.07 9.90
N ASN A 170 8.06 13.48 10.36
CA ASN A 170 7.36 12.78 11.42
C ASN A 170 6.87 11.39 10.97
N VAL A 171 6.46 11.23 9.69
CA VAL A 171 6.11 9.90 9.15
C VAL A 171 7.32 8.97 9.17
N LEU A 172 8.48 9.43 8.69
CA LEU A 172 9.73 8.64 8.74
C LEU A 172 10.13 8.33 10.18
N HIS A 173 10.02 9.30 11.10
CA HIS A 173 10.28 9.08 12.52
C HIS A 173 9.34 8.03 13.15
N GLY A 174 8.06 8.06 12.79
CA GLY A 174 7.07 7.07 13.20
C GLY A 174 7.45 5.66 12.78
N PHE A 175 7.79 5.47 11.50
CA PHE A 175 8.25 4.16 10.99
C PHE A 175 9.55 3.68 11.66
N ARG A 176 10.52 4.57 11.88
CA ARG A 176 11.73 4.24 12.65
C ARG A 176 11.39 3.79 14.06
N SER A 177 10.42 4.44 14.70
CA SER A 177 9.94 4.05 16.02
C SER A 177 9.29 2.66 16.00
N ILE A 178 8.49 2.34 14.97
CA ILE A 178 7.90 1.00 14.78
C ILE A 178 9.00 -0.05 14.64
N ILE A 179 9.99 0.18 13.77
CA ILE A 179 11.13 -0.73 13.60
C ILE A 179 11.89 -0.92 14.92
N ASN A 180 12.26 0.17 15.59
CA ASN A 180 13.05 0.12 16.82
C ASN A 180 12.29 -0.54 17.98
N SER A 181 10.96 -0.46 18.01
CA SER A 181 10.14 -1.07 19.06
C SER A 181 10.18 -2.61 19.09
N LYS A 182 10.63 -3.24 17.99
CA LYS A 182 10.68 -4.71 17.85
C LYS A 182 12.04 -5.25 17.44
N MET A 183 13.06 -4.38 17.38
CA MET A 183 14.40 -4.79 17.00
C MET A 183 14.94 -5.87 17.94
N THR A 184 15.35 -7.00 17.36
CA THR A 184 15.94 -8.10 18.10
C THR A 184 17.32 -7.67 18.58
N LYS A 185 17.65 -7.99 19.84
CA LYS A 185 18.95 -7.66 20.42
C LYS A 185 20.07 -8.24 19.55
N ASP A 186 21.07 -7.42 19.24
CA ASP A 186 22.24 -7.75 18.41
C ASP A 186 21.93 -8.12 16.95
N ALA A 187 20.67 -8.02 16.51
CA ALA A 187 20.30 -8.21 15.12
C ALA A 187 20.62 -6.96 14.29
N THR A 188 20.87 -7.19 13.01
CA THR A 188 20.95 -6.10 12.03
C THR A 188 19.61 -5.97 11.31
N CYS A 189 19.23 -4.77 10.89
CA CYS A 189 18.06 -4.61 10.04
C CYS A 189 18.43 -5.00 8.60
N ASN A 190 17.62 -5.84 7.95
CA ASN A 190 17.86 -6.22 6.56
C ASN A 190 17.69 -5.00 5.66
N ARG A 191 18.79 -4.58 5.03
CA ARG A 191 18.80 -3.46 4.09
C ARG A 191 17.73 -3.60 3.00
N THR A 192 17.56 -4.80 2.46
CA THR A 192 16.64 -5.05 1.33
C THR A 192 15.20 -5.32 1.73
N ASN A 193 14.96 -5.70 2.99
CA ASN A 193 13.67 -6.17 3.50
C ASN A 193 13.27 -5.38 4.75
N SER A 194 13.45 -4.06 4.69
CA SER A 194 12.94 -3.12 5.69
C SER A 194 11.96 -2.15 5.05
N ILE A 195 11.09 -1.57 5.87
CA ILE A 195 10.14 -0.52 5.47
C ILE A 195 10.89 0.75 5.09
N ILE A 196 11.97 1.07 5.81
CA ILE A 196 12.91 2.15 5.47
C ILE A 196 14.28 1.50 5.24
N ASP A 197 14.87 1.73 4.06
CA ASP A 197 16.24 1.34 3.78
C ASP A 197 17.18 2.49 4.20
N GLU A 198 17.63 2.45 5.46
CA GLU A 198 18.45 3.51 6.05
C GLU A 198 19.79 3.74 5.33
N GLN A 199 20.25 2.79 4.51
CA GLN A 199 21.52 2.92 3.80
C GLN A 199 21.36 3.55 2.42
N TRP A 200 20.38 3.08 1.64
CA TRP A 200 20.25 3.46 0.22
C TRP A 200 19.17 4.47 -0.03
N ASP A 201 18.14 4.51 0.81
CA ASP A 201 16.97 5.34 0.59
C ASP A 201 16.26 5.70 1.91
N PRO A 202 16.94 6.45 2.81
CA PRO A 202 16.44 6.76 4.15
C PRO A 202 15.26 7.74 4.16
N THR A 203 14.83 8.21 2.97
CA THR A 203 13.80 9.23 2.77
C THR A 203 12.50 8.67 2.22
N SER A 204 12.41 7.35 1.99
CA SER A 204 11.21 6.71 1.47
C SER A 204 10.71 5.56 2.35
N VAL A 205 9.44 5.24 2.16
CA VAL A 205 8.74 4.13 2.82
C VAL A 205 8.42 3.08 1.76
N LYS A 206 9.03 1.91 1.87
CA LYS A 206 8.79 0.77 1.01
C LYS A 206 7.52 0.05 1.42
N VAL A 207 6.61 -0.10 0.47
CA VAL A 207 5.35 -0.83 0.64
C VAL A 207 5.29 -2.01 -0.33
N ARG A 208 4.53 -3.04 0.02
CA ARG A 208 4.29 -4.19 -0.84
C ARG A 208 2.86 -4.69 -0.75
N HIS A 209 2.45 -5.49 -1.73
CA HIS A 209 1.15 -6.17 -1.73
C HIS A 209 1.32 -7.56 -2.32
N ALA A 210 0.67 -8.55 -1.70
CA ALA A 210 0.61 -9.90 -2.25
C ALA A 210 -0.27 -9.89 -3.51
N ILE A 211 0.20 -10.50 -4.60
CA ILE A 211 -0.58 -10.55 -5.85
C ILE A 211 -1.48 -11.79 -5.87
N PHE A 212 -1.02 -12.87 -5.22
CA PHE A 212 -1.69 -14.14 -5.17
C PHE A 212 -1.88 -14.59 -3.72
N GLU A 213 -3.01 -15.25 -3.47
CA GLU A 213 -3.30 -15.95 -2.21
C GLU A 213 -3.57 -17.41 -2.55
N ARG A 214 -3.00 -18.34 -1.76
CA ARG A 214 -3.23 -19.77 -1.97
C ARG A 214 -4.67 -20.13 -1.59
N VAL A 215 -5.32 -20.91 -2.44
CA VAL A 215 -6.69 -21.37 -2.23
C VAL A 215 -6.71 -22.39 -1.10
N LYS A 216 -7.65 -22.24 -0.17
CA LYS A 216 -7.84 -23.22 0.91
C LYS A 216 -8.44 -24.52 0.35
N PRO A 217 -8.20 -25.70 0.98
CA PRO A 217 -8.69 -26.97 0.46
C PRO A 217 -10.21 -27.05 0.21
N ASP A 218 -10.99 -26.22 0.90
CA ASP A 218 -12.44 -26.13 0.86
C ASP A 218 -12.98 -24.97 -0.01
N GLU A 219 -12.11 -24.11 -0.54
CA GLU A 219 -12.49 -22.93 -1.32
C GLU A 219 -12.56 -23.26 -2.82
N VAL A 220 -13.72 -22.99 -3.43
CA VAL A 220 -13.91 -23.15 -4.89
C VAL A 220 -13.62 -21.83 -5.58
N VAL A 221 -12.57 -21.80 -6.40
CA VAL A 221 -12.21 -20.60 -7.18
C VAL A 221 -12.81 -20.65 -8.58
N ILE A 222 -13.56 -19.61 -8.89
CA ILE A 222 -14.16 -19.36 -10.20
C ILE A 222 -13.59 -18.04 -10.72
N HIS A 223 -12.67 -18.13 -11.69
CA HIS A 223 -12.22 -16.94 -12.42
C HIS A 223 -13.24 -16.60 -13.50
N SER A 224 -13.90 -15.44 -13.35
CA SER A 224 -14.81 -14.91 -14.37
C SER A 224 -14.04 -13.99 -15.31
N SER A 225 -14.17 -14.18 -16.63
CA SER A 225 -13.65 -13.21 -17.60
C SER A 225 -14.40 -11.89 -17.58
N ASP A 226 -15.63 -11.89 -17.07
CA ASP A 226 -16.50 -10.70 -17.05
C ASP A 226 -16.16 -9.78 -15.86
N ASP A 227 -15.41 -10.28 -14.87
CA ASP A 227 -14.91 -9.47 -13.78
C ASP A 227 -13.63 -8.71 -14.21
N PRO A 228 -13.63 -7.37 -14.27
CA PRO A 228 -12.47 -6.60 -14.68
C PRO A 228 -11.28 -6.72 -13.69
N PHE A 229 -11.51 -7.20 -12.46
CA PHE A 229 -10.45 -7.44 -11.48
C PHE A 229 -9.87 -8.86 -11.55
N SER A 230 -10.52 -9.77 -12.27
CA SER A 230 -10.06 -11.16 -12.40
C SER A 230 -8.69 -11.24 -13.04
N MET A 231 -7.85 -12.15 -12.52
CA MET A 231 -6.49 -12.33 -13.05
C MET A 231 -6.45 -12.87 -14.49
N THR A 232 -7.56 -13.37 -15.02
CA THR A 232 -7.67 -13.71 -16.45
C THR A 232 -7.50 -12.48 -17.36
N ASN A 233 -7.82 -11.30 -16.85
CA ASN A 233 -7.78 -10.03 -17.56
C ASN A 233 -6.47 -9.25 -17.33
N TRP A 234 -5.57 -9.76 -16.49
CA TRP A 234 -4.32 -9.11 -16.17
C TRP A 234 -3.28 -9.29 -17.27
N ARG A 235 -2.51 -8.22 -17.50
CA ARG A 235 -1.37 -8.22 -18.42
C ARG A 235 -0.07 -8.12 -17.63
N CYS A 236 0.81 -9.09 -17.83
CA CYS A 236 2.17 -9.03 -17.29
C CYS A 236 3.10 -8.28 -18.26
N GLU A 237 4.07 -7.55 -17.72
CA GLU A 237 5.08 -6.83 -18.51
C GLU A 237 5.98 -7.78 -19.32
N TYR A 238 6.30 -8.96 -18.75
CA TYR A 238 7.20 -9.94 -19.35
C TYR A 238 6.42 -11.16 -19.89
N GLY A 239 6.77 -11.61 -21.08
CA GLY A 239 6.13 -12.79 -21.69
C GLY A 239 6.24 -14.07 -20.86
N ILE A 240 7.36 -14.28 -20.16
CA ILE A 240 7.53 -15.43 -19.25
C ILE A 240 6.60 -15.33 -18.03
N ALA A 241 6.41 -14.13 -17.47
CA ALA A 241 5.48 -13.90 -16.37
C ALA A 241 4.03 -14.18 -16.82
N GLN A 242 3.68 -13.75 -18.03
CA GLN A 242 2.38 -14.04 -18.62
C GLN A 242 2.14 -15.55 -18.77
N GLN A 243 3.17 -16.33 -19.15
CA GLN A 243 3.06 -17.79 -19.24
C GLN A 243 2.83 -18.43 -17.87
N GLU A 244 3.56 -18.01 -16.83
CA GLU A 244 3.36 -18.50 -15.47
C GLU A 244 1.98 -18.11 -14.91
N LEU A 245 1.50 -16.89 -15.17
CA LEU A 245 0.13 -16.48 -14.81
C LEU A 245 -0.91 -17.42 -15.41
N GLN A 246 -0.75 -17.78 -16.69
CA GLN A 246 -1.65 -18.71 -17.37
C GLN A 246 -1.59 -20.13 -16.78
N LYS A 247 -0.45 -20.55 -16.21
CA LYS A 247 -0.36 -21.82 -15.46
C LYS A 247 -1.13 -21.74 -14.15
N ILE A 248 -0.96 -20.67 -13.38
CA ILE A 248 -1.70 -20.44 -12.12
C ILE A 248 -3.21 -20.48 -12.35
N ILE A 249 -3.71 -19.76 -13.36
CA ILE A 249 -5.14 -19.72 -13.73
C ILE A 249 -5.68 -21.12 -14.03
N ARG A 250 -4.92 -21.93 -14.79
CA ARG A 250 -5.34 -23.30 -15.11
C ARG A 250 -5.30 -24.23 -13.91
N ALA A 251 -4.31 -24.07 -13.04
CA ALA A 251 -4.12 -24.90 -11.85
C ALA A 251 -5.18 -24.64 -10.76
N LYS A 252 -5.75 -23.42 -10.72
CA LYS A 252 -6.74 -23.00 -9.70
C LYS A 252 -6.27 -23.17 -8.25
N GLN A 253 -4.95 -23.13 -8.03
CA GLN A 253 -4.34 -23.28 -6.72
C GLN A 253 -4.18 -21.95 -5.99
N PHE A 254 -4.29 -20.84 -6.72
CA PHE A 254 -4.22 -19.49 -6.18
C PHE A 254 -5.42 -18.68 -6.67
N LYS A 255 -5.87 -17.75 -5.83
CA LYS A 255 -6.78 -16.67 -6.19
C LYS A 255 -6.02 -15.35 -6.27
N GLU A 256 -6.56 -14.45 -7.08
CA GLU A 256 -6.13 -13.07 -7.17
C GLU A 256 -6.27 -12.35 -5.82
N CYS A 257 -5.21 -11.64 -5.43
CA CYS A 257 -5.25 -10.66 -4.36
C CYS A 257 -5.06 -9.29 -5.01
N THR A 258 -6.18 -8.67 -5.40
CA THR A 258 -6.17 -7.42 -6.13
C THR A 258 -5.91 -6.26 -5.17
N LEU A 259 -4.98 -5.37 -5.53
CA LEU A 259 -4.62 -4.20 -4.74
C LEU A 259 -5.84 -3.26 -4.58
N PRO A 260 -6.35 -3.04 -3.35
CA PRO A 260 -7.48 -2.15 -3.15
C PRO A 260 -7.05 -0.69 -3.32
N ALA A 261 -7.13 -0.19 -4.55
CA ALA A 261 -6.77 1.17 -4.92
C ALA A 261 -7.99 1.93 -5.40
N TYR A 262 -8.21 3.12 -4.85
CA TYR A 262 -9.43 3.91 -5.04
C TYR A 262 -9.08 5.31 -5.55
N LYS A 263 -9.96 5.86 -6.38
CA LYS A 263 -10.00 7.28 -6.71
C LYS A 263 -10.59 8.09 -5.53
N MET A 264 -10.64 9.42 -5.66
CA MET A 264 -11.20 10.31 -4.62
C MET A 264 -12.69 10.07 -4.35
N ASP A 265 -13.44 9.65 -5.36
CA ASP A 265 -14.87 9.34 -5.34
C ASP A 265 -15.18 7.90 -4.91
N GLU A 266 -14.18 7.19 -4.37
CA GLU A 266 -14.27 5.80 -3.91
C GLU A 266 -14.49 4.76 -5.03
N GLU A 267 -14.32 5.16 -6.30
CA GLU A 267 -14.27 4.21 -7.42
C GLU A 267 -12.95 3.41 -7.38
N LEU A 268 -13.03 2.09 -7.52
CA LEU A 268 -11.85 1.24 -7.62
C LEU A 268 -11.09 1.48 -8.93
N ILE A 269 -9.77 1.57 -8.84
CA ILE A 269 -8.86 1.63 -9.98
C ILE A 269 -8.61 0.20 -10.47
N LEU A 270 -8.72 -0.03 -11.77
CA LEU A 270 -8.50 -1.37 -12.32
C LEU A 270 -7.00 -1.73 -12.36
N PRO A 271 -6.63 -3.02 -12.28
CA PRO A 271 -5.23 -3.44 -12.33
C PRO A 271 -4.46 -2.95 -13.57
N ASN A 272 -5.14 -2.89 -14.72
CA ASN A 272 -4.56 -2.40 -15.98
C ASN A 272 -4.35 -0.87 -15.99
N GLU A 273 -4.92 -0.14 -15.02
CA GLU A 273 -4.83 1.32 -14.90
C GLU A 273 -3.85 1.76 -13.79
N TYR A 274 -3.37 0.83 -12.94
CA TYR A 274 -2.51 1.17 -11.80
C TYR A 274 -1.32 2.03 -12.19
N GLU A 275 -0.61 1.70 -13.27
CA GLU A 275 0.56 2.50 -13.66
C GLU A 275 0.17 3.94 -14.01
N ALA A 276 -0.89 4.14 -14.78
CA ALA A 276 -1.34 5.46 -15.20
C ALA A 276 -1.95 6.29 -14.05
N GLN A 277 -2.59 5.63 -13.09
CA GLN A 277 -3.36 6.28 -12.02
C GLN A 277 -2.61 6.39 -10.69
N LEU A 278 -1.61 5.54 -10.42
CA LEU A 278 -0.91 5.50 -9.13
C LEU A 278 0.52 6.02 -9.19
N ARG A 279 1.22 5.90 -10.32
CA ARG A 279 2.65 6.23 -10.39
C ARG A 279 2.86 7.75 -10.36
N GLY A 280 3.38 8.29 -9.26
CA GLY A 280 3.46 9.73 -9.02
C GLY A 280 2.23 10.34 -8.35
N ALA A 281 1.26 9.51 -7.94
CA ALA A 281 0.05 9.97 -7.27
C ALA A 281 0.33 10.28 -5.79
N VAL A 282 -0.31 11.31 -5.25
CA VAL A 282 -0.37 11.50 -3.79
C VAL A 282 -1.52 10.67 -3.25
N VAL A 283 -1.21 9.79 -2.31
CA VAL A 283 -2.12 8.77 -1.81
C VAL A 283 -2.22 8.82 -0.28
N HIS A 284 -3.41 8.52 0.22
CA HIS A 284 -3.61 8.01 1.57
C HIS A 284 -3.36 6.51 1.54
N VAL A 285 -2.41 6.05 2.35
CA VAL A 285 -2.02 4.65 2.46
C VAL A 285 -2.55 4.09 3.78
N LYS A 286 -3.11 2.89 3.73
CA LYS A 286 -3.28 2.02 4.90
C LYS A 286 -2.49 0.74 4.69
N ALA A 287 -1.70 0.35 5.67
CA ALA A 287 -0.92 -0.88 5.62
C ALA A 287 -0.87 -1.58 6.97
N CYS A 288 -0.74 -2.91 6.94
CA CYS A 288 -0.40 -3.69 8.11
C CYS A 288 1.11 -3.87 8.18
N ILE A 289 1.66 -3.86 9.40
CA ILE A 289 3.09 -3.99 9.61
C ILE A 289 3.42 -5.37 10.16
N SER A 290 4.34 -6.07 9.50
CA SER A 290 4.87 -7.36 9.94
C SER A 290 6.38 -7.31 10.15
N HIS A 291 6.86 -8.15 11.06
CA HIS A 291 8.26 -8.34 11.42
C HIS A 291 8.61 -9.82 11.36
N ARG A 292 9.73 -10.18 10.72
CA ARG A 292 10.26 -11.55 10.72
C ARG A 292 11.74 -11.51 11.04
N HIS A 293 12.13 -12.17 12.13
CA HIS A 293 13.52 -12.37 12.49
C HIS A 293 14.06 -13.65 11.82
N VAL A 294 15.07 -13.51 10.95
CA VAL A 294 15.71 -14.65 10.27
C VAL A 294 17.21 -14.59 10.54
N GLN A 295 17.70 -15.58 11.30
CA GLN A 295 19.09 -15.72 11.73
C GLN A 295 19.62 -14.54 12.57
N LYS A 296 20.22 -13.53 11.95
CA LYS A 296 20.78 -12.33 12.60
C LYS A 296 20.20 -11.04 12.01
N THR A 297 19.08 -11.18 11.31
CA THR A 297 18.54 -10.12 10.49
C THR A 297 17.05 -9.97 10.74
N ASP A 298 16.65 -8.78 11.17
CA ASP A 298 15.25 -8.40 11.26
C ASP A 298 14.76 -7.90 9.90
N ASN A 299 13.60 -8.38 9.48
CA ASN A 299 12.92 -7.94 8.27
C ASN A 299 11.60 -7.29 8.66
N TYR A 300 11.28 -6.15 8.07
CA TYR A 300 10.06 -5.39 8.33
C TYR A 300 9.33 -5.14 7.02
N TYR A 301 8.02 -5.28 7.03
CA TYR A 301 7.20 -5.12 5.83
C TYR A 301 5.95 -4.29 6.12
N ALA A 302 5.64 -3.39 5.19
CA ALA A 302 4.37 -2.66 5.15
C ALA A 302 3.52 -3.25 4.02
N ASP A 303 2.56 -4.08 4.40
CA ASP A 303 1.66 -4.79 3.51
C ASP A 303 0.40 -3.94 3.27
N ILE A 304 0.24 -3.44 2.03
CA ILE A 304 -0.83 -2.50 1.67
C ILE A 304 -2.20 -3.17 1.81
N ARG A 305 -3.09 -2.51 2.57
CA ARG A 305 -4.51 -2.83 2.67
C ARG A 305 -5.38 -1.90 1.84
N MET A 306 -4.97 -0.64 1.66
CA MET A 306 -5.70 0.32 0.84
C MET A 306 -4.80 1.45 0.34
N LEU A 307 -5.05 1.90 -0.90
CA LEU A 307 -4.56 3.17 -1.44
C LEU A 307 -5.75 4.03 -1.88
N ARG A 308 -5.80 5.29 -1.45
CA ARG A 308 -6.78 6.27 -1.96
C ARG A 308 -6.03 7.42 -2.59
N VAL A 309 -6.20 7.62 -3.88
CA VAL A 309 -5.60 8.73 -4.63
C VAL A 309 -6.23 10.02 -4.15
N LEU A 310 -5.43 10.89 -3.54
CA LEU A 310 -5.82 12.24 -3.11
C LEU A 310 -5.50 13.28 -4.17
N LYS A 311 -4.48 13.01 -4.99
CA LYS A 311 -4.12 13.78 -6.17
C LYS A 311 -3.56 12.83 -7.22
N ALA A 312 -4.20 12.85 -8.39
CA ALA A 312 -3.76 12.10 -9.54
C ALA A 312 -2.30 12.43 -9.92
N PRO A 313 -1.56 11.48 -10.52
CA PRO A 313 -0.20 11.73 -10.95
C PRO A 313 -0.17 12.84 -12.00
N ALA A 314 0.95 13.56 -12.08
CA ALA A 314 1.14 14.49 -13.18
C ALA A 314 1.05 13.70 -14.50
N THR A 315 0.20 14.15 -15.43
CA THR A 315 0.08 13.53 -16.74
C THR A 315 1.45 13.50 -17.40
N VAL A 316 2.02 12.31 -17.57
CA VAL A 316 3.28 12.14 -18.28
C VAL A 316 3.04 12.64 -19.70
N PRO A 317 3.82 13.61 -20.21
CA PRO A 317 3.57 14.13 -21.54
C PRO A 317 3.75 13.01 -22.57
N HIS A 318 2.65 12.65 -23.25
CA HIS A 318 2.59 11.50 -24.14
C HIS A 318 3.50 11.61 -25.39
N SER A 319 4.05 12.80 -25.68
CA SER A 319 4.94 13.00 -26.83
C SER A 319 6.40 13.27 -26.43
N PRO A 320 7.39 12.73 -27.17
CA PRO A 320 8.80 13.08 -27.00
C PRO A 320 9.05 14.59 -27.07
N GLU A 321 8.25 15.30 -27.85
CA GLU A 321 8.30 16.76 -27.96
C GLU A 321 7.84 17.46 -26.68
N SER A 322 6.75 16.98 -26.07
CA SER A 322 6.30 17.51 -24.78
C SER A 322 7.29 17.19 -23.66
N LYS A 323 7.94 16.01 -23.70
CA LYS A 323 9.04 15.67 -22.78
C LYS A 323 10.23 16.63 -22.94
N ARG A 324 10.65 16.92 -24.18
CA ARG A 324 11.72 17.90 -24.46
C ARG A 324 11.35 19.30 -23.98
N LEU A 325 10.10 19.72 -24.19
CA LEU A 325 9.61 21.02 -23.74
C LEU A 325 9.60 21.12 -22.21
N GLU A 326 9.20 20.06 -21.51
CA GLU A 326 9.18 20.04 -20.05
C GLU A 326 10.59 20.01 -19.45
N GLU A 327 11.51 19.22 -20.02
CA GLU A 327 12.92 19.25 -19.66
C GLU A 327 13.55 20.63 -19.90
N ALA A 328 13.21 21.30 -21.01
CA ALA A 328 13.65 22.66 -21.29
C ALA A 328 13.11 23.67 -20.25
N LYS A 329 11.83 23.56 -19.88
CA LYS A 329 11.22 24.39 -18.81
C LYS A 329 11.87 24.14 -17.45
N ARG A 330 12.21 22.90 -17.11
CA ARG A 330 12.90 22.57 -15.86
C ARG A 330 14.30 23.20 -15.83
N ARG A 331 15.09 23.03 -16.89
CA ARG A 331 16.42 23.67 -17.03
C ARG A 331 16.35 25.19 -16.95
N ALA A 332 15.32 25.81 -17.51
CA ALA A 332 15.12 27.25 -17.45
C ALA A 332 14.83 27.73 -16.00
N ARG A 333 13.99 27.01 -15.25
CA ARG A 333 13.73 27.28 -13.83
C ARG A 333 14.99 27.14 -12.98
N ASP A 334 15.73 26.05 -13.15
CA ASP A 334 16.98 25.80 -12.41
C ASP A 334 18.02 26.91 -12.68
N LYS A 335 18.08 27.41 -13.92
CA LYS A 335 18.96 28.54 -14.27
C LYS A 335 18.51 29.83 -13.58
N HIS A 336 17.21 30.11 -13.51
CA HIS A 336 16.68 31.30 -12.86
C HIS A 336 16.93 31.33 -11.35
N LEU A 337 16.81 30.18 -10.68
CA LEU A 337 17.10 30.02 -9.25
C LEU A 337 18.59 30.21 -8.91
N ARG A 338 19.51 29.97 -9.85
CA ARG A 338 20.96 30.16 -9.66
C ARG A 338 21.44 31.60 -9.89
N THR A 339 20.63 32.43 -10.54
CA THR A 339 20.97 33.83 -10.85
C THR A 339 20.38 34.84 -9.86
N LYS A 340 19.63 34.36 -8.88
CA LYS A 340 19.24 35.12 -7.68
C LYS A 340 20.11 34.67 -6.54
#